data_AF-A0A9P9AAU9-F1
#
_entry.id   AF-A0A9P9AAU9-F1
#
_cell.length_a   1.000
_cell.length_b   1.000
_cell.length_c   1.000
_cell.angle_alpha   90.00
_cell.angle_beta   90.00
_cell.angle_gamma   90.00
#
_symmetry.space_group_name_H-M   'P 1'
#
loop_
_entity.id
_entity.type
_entity.pdbx_description
1 polymer ?
#
loop_
_entity_poly.entity_id
_entity_poly.type
_entity_poly.pdbx_seq_one_letter_code
_entity_poly.pdbx_strand_id
1 'polypeptide(L)'
;MGSNDVSKTIGDVDLSGTLDQIAKATSSLTKLQAQLQGMIDKRDNDPVLDDAYIVQVCSDARRLADACRSLESTTESFIFGRLTTIDADKASLPRSRSLISLFDHFKCHIKDIIRESLPTSSTGTRINSSMWKIAEACYHESRDGKLNPPKLLLTGIRDIADSFPPEVLQQAWTDFWARKMMEFPSGPTLFRPHIFGPSARNMTRLFPVNTELPRYLFRAFDHDDASGGGSGAVVSGRWQREGKETLGDILSLKSVDGFRMLRNHLSKSLFKPDWTDNLKSWSSSLIFVIQYAIWRTVRRGVTASEVKICVVDTTKFPPVQFVRDRWLLRAYENVPLTPPTKEDLYIDLRLYNEAYNNGEFLSQGRVDLEGRSSVFSLAELLKAGLGRLYPQFFDIDLLDIGWPNRVKSLRSLWCDRSNSSEAEIGYAISIAQSCFGDGFDRAEIALLLLAFKDREVASRQEIGEDIMPDEPVEVRRYTNWTSRRKDHMVSRGTRDNLQNFFLTSQVGQMGYKSDMTFVDQETPRLMGLYIADDI
;
A
#
# COMPACT_ATOMS: atom_id res chain seq x y z
N MET A 1 -43.51 37.46 -0.72
CA MET A 1 -43.82 36.40 0.27
C MET A 1 -44.13 35.13 -0.49
N GLY A 2 -43.42 34.04 -0.19
CA GLY A 2 -43.58 32.75 -0.88
C GLY A 2 -42.25 32.09 -1.26
N SER A 3 -41.37 31.90 -0.28
CA SER A 3 -40.21 31.00 -0.40
C SER A 3 -40.72 29.58 -0.13
N ASN A 4 -40.92 28.78 -1.17
CA ASN A 4 -41.17 27.35 -1.00
C ASN A 4 -39.82 26.66 -0.79
N ASP A 5 -39.58 26.42 0.48
CA ASP A 5 -38.57 25.54 1.04
C ASP A 5 -38.81 24.11 0.53
N VAL A 6 -37.85 23.58 -0.23
CA VAL A 6 -37.78 22.15 -0.59
C VAL A 6 -36.47 21.60 -0.06
N SER A 7 -36.29 21.70 1.25
CA SER A 7 -35.52 20.74 2.04
C SER A 7 -36.25 19.39 2.00
N LYS A 8 -36.01 18.58 0.96
CA LYS A 8 -36.29 17.14 1.01
C LYS A 8 -35.03 16.46 1.53
N THR A 9 -34.98 16.31 2.84
CA THR A 9 -34.09 15.41 3.57
C THR A 9 -34.31 13.98 3.06
N ILE A 10 -33.33 13.44 2.33
CA ILE A 10 -33.14 11.99 2.21
C ILE A 10 -31.88 11.72 3.01
N GLY A 11 -32.05 11.13 4.18
CA GLY A 11 -30.97 10.93 5.13
C GLY A 11 -31.37 10.28 6.45
N ASP A 12 -32.66 10.12 6.77
CA ASP A 12 -33.08 9.11 7.74
C ASP A 12 -33.24 7.78 7.00
N VAL A 13 -32.10 7.15 6.66
CA VAL A 13 -32.09 5.70 6.74
C VAL A 13 -32.40 5.43 8.21
N ASP A 14 -33.52 4.72 8.50
CA ASP A 14 -33.92 4.37 9.85
C ASP A 14 -32.87 3.43 10.46
N LEU A 15 -31.76 4.02 10.87
CA LEU A 15 -30.62 3.37 11.49
C LEU A 15 -31.06 2.75 12.81
N SER A 16 -32.02 3.39 13.49
CA SER A 16 -32.67 2.85 14.68
C SER A 16 -33.44 1.56 14.34
N GLY A 17 -34.34 1.58 13.37
CA GLY A 17 -35.09 0.39 12.95
C GLY A 17 -34.22 -0.70 12.35
N THR A 18 -33.12 -0.35 11.68
CA THR A 18 -32.16 -1.33 11.14
C THR A 18 -31.35 -2.00 12.24
N LEU A 19 -30.89 -1.23 13.25
CA LEU A 19 -30.23 -1.78 14.44
C LEU A 19 -31.20 -2.64 15.27
N ASP A 20 -32.47 -2.24 15.36
CA ASP A 20 -33.52 -2.98 16.05
C ASP A 20 -33.84 -4.30 15.33
N GLN A 21 -33.81 -4.32 13.98
CA GLN A 21 -33.92 -5.54 13.19
C GLN A 21 -32.71 -6.47 13.37
N ILE A 22 -31.48 -5.94 13.39
CA ILE A 22 -30.27 -6.72 13.68
C ILE A 22 -30.36 -7.34 15.08
N ALA A 23 -30.79 -6.58 16.09
CA ALA A 23 -30.96 -7.07 17.45
C ALA A 23 -32.03 -8.18 17.54
N LYS A 24 -33.17 -8.02 16.86
CA LYS A 24 -34.23 -9.03 16.77
C LYS A 24 -33.77 -10.31 16.06
N ALA A 25 -33.04 -10.20 14.96
CA ALA A 25 -32.49 -11.33 14.22
C ALA A 25 -31.44 -12.07 15.07
N THR A 26 -30.53 -11.34 15.73
CA THR A 26 -29.51 -11.92 16.63
C THR A 26 -30.15 -12.66 17.81
N SER A 27 -31.17 -12.06 18.44
CA SER A 27 -31.92 -12.71 19.53
C SER A 27 -32.61 -14.00 19.07
N SER A 28 -33.20 -13.98 17.87
CA SER A 28 -33.83 -15.16 17.25
C SER A 28 -32.83 -16.27 16.96
N LEU A 29 -31.64 -15.93 16.46
CA LEU A 29 -30.54 -16.86 16.22
C LEU A 29 -30.06 -17.53 17.51
N THR A 30 -29.80 -16.76 18.57
CA THR A 30 -29.38 -17.29 19.88
C THR A 30 -30.41 -18.27 20.44
N LYS A 31 -31.70 -17.96 20.30
CA LYS A 31 -32.79 -18.83 20.77
C LYS A 31 -32.85 -20.14 19.98
N LEU A 32 -32.73 -20.08 18.65
CA LEU A 32 -32.72 -21.27 17.79
C LEU A 32 -31.47 -22.13 17.99
N GLN A 33 -30.31 -21.51 18.19
CA GLN A 33 -29.06 -22.22 18.50
C GLN A 33 -29.17 -22.97 19.83
N ALA A 34 -29.72 -22.34 20.87
CA ALA A 34 -29.95 -22.99 22.16
C ALA A 34 -30.95 -24.17 22.06
N GLN A 35 -31.99 -24.03 21.23
CA GLN A 35 -32.94 -25.12 20.96
C GLN A 35 -32.27 -26.28 20.21
N LEU A 36 -31.46 -26.01 19.19
CA LEU A 36 -30.72 -27.02 18.45
C LEU A 36 -29.69 -27.74 19.33
N GLN A 37 -28.98 -27.00 20.19
CA GLN A 37 -28.01 -27.58 21.14
C GLN A 37 -28.71 -28.48 22.16
N GLY A 38 -29.82 -28.03 22.75
CA GLY A 38 -30.59 -28.85 23.68
C GLY A 38 -31.24 -30.09 23.04
N MET A 39 -31.43 -30.08 21.72
CA MET A 39 -31.78 -31.28 20.96
C MET A 39 -30.56 -32.20 20.81
N ILE A 40 -29.42 -31.70 20.33
CA ILE A 40 -28.18 -32.48 20.22
C ILE A 40 -27.86 -33.19 21.55
N ASP A 41 -27.94 -32.47 22.67
CA ASP A 41 -27.66 -33.02 24.01
C ASP A 41 -28.65 -34.13 24.42
N LYS A 42 -29.91 -34.10 23.94
CA LYS A 42 -30.90 -35.17 24.18
C LYS A 42 -30.64 -36.42 23.35
N ARG A 43 -30.19 -36.25 22.10
CA ARG A 43 -29.83 -37.36 21.21
C ARG A 43 -28.67 -38.19 21.77
N ASP A 44 -27.69 -37.55 22.39
CA ASP A 44 -26.54 -38.24 22.98
C ASP A 44 -26.94 -39.10 24.20
N ASN A 45 -28.12 -38.85 24.78
CA ASN A 45 -28.66 -39.59 25.92
C ASN A 45 -29.72 -40.65 25.55
N ASP A 46 -30.27 -40.63 24.32
CA ASP A 46 -31.24 -41.62 23.83
C ASP A 46 -31.11 -41.85 22.30
N PRO A 47 -30.57 -43.00 21.85
CA PRO A 47 -30.22 -43.23 20.45
C PRO A 47 -31.41 -43.57 19.53
N VAL A 48 -32.61 -43.80 20.07
CA VAL A 48 -33.80 -44.12 19.26
C VAL A 48 -34.54 -42.82 18.93
N LEU A 49 -34.15 -42.21 17.81
CA LEU A 49 -34.79 -40.99 17.32
C LEU A 49 -36.08 -41.33 16.56
N ASP A 50 -37.22 -40.89 17.07
CA ASP A 50 -38.51 -40.93 16.37
C ASP A 50 -38.55 -39.93 15.20
N ASP A 51 -39.29 -40.24 14.13
CA ASP A 51 -39.42 -39.43 12.92
C ASP A 51 -39.89 -38.00 13.24
N ALA A 52 -40.72 -37.85 14.27
CA ALA A 52 -41.18 -36.55 14.78
C ALA A 52 -40.01 -35.65 15.22
N TYR A 53 -38.97 -36.23 15.81
CA TYR A 53 -37.79 -35.52 16.27
C TYR A 53 -36.95 -35.03 15.08
N ILE A 54 -36.76 -35.87 14.05
CA ILE A 54 -36.03 -35.49 12.83
C ILE A 54 -36.73 -34.34 12.11
N VAL A 55 -38.07 -34.39 12.01
CA VAL A 55 -38.87 -33.31 11.41
C VAL A 55 -38.67 -31.98 12.16
N GLN A 56 -38.63 -32.01 13.49
CA GLN A 56 -38.41 -30.83 14.33
C GLN A 56 -37.01 -30.24 14.12
N VAL A 57 -35.96 -31.07 14.13
CA VAL A 57 -34.58 -30.64 13.83
C VAL A 57 -34.48 -30.00 12.45
N CYS A 58 -35.08 -30.60 11.42
CA CYS A 58 -35.07 -30.04 10.07
C CYS A 58 -35.89 -28.74 9.96
N SER A 59 -36.92 -28.55 10.78
CA SER A 59 -37.68 -27.29 10.84
C SER A 59 -36.86 -26.17 11.48
N ASP A 60 -36.22 -26.46 12.62
CA ASP A 60 -35.41 -25.49 13.35
C ASP A 60 -34.14 -25.12 12.57
N ALA A 61 -33.52 -26.07 11.88
CA ALA A 61 -32.40 -25.80 10.97
C ALA A 61 -32.80 -24.89 9.80
N ARG A 62 -33.99 -25.08 9.22
CA ARG A 62 -34.52 -24.18 8.16
C ARG A 62 -34.77 -22.77 8.70
N ARG A 63 -35.39 -22.66 9.87
CA ARG A 63 -35.61 -21.37 10.55
C ARG A 63 -34.31 -20.65 10.88
N LEU A 64 -33.29 -21.37 11.30
CA LEU A 64 -31.96 -20.83 11.54
C LEU A 64 -31.36 -20.28 10.25
N ALA A 65 -31.43 -21.05 9.16
CA ALA A 65 -30.94 -20.61 7.85
C ALA A 65 -31.69 -19.36 7.33
N ASP A 66 -33.01 -19.29 7.53
CA ASP A 66 -33.82 -18.10 7.19
C ASP A 66 -33.42 -16.87 8.02
N ALA A 67 -33.21 -17.06 9.33
CA ALA A 67 -32.77 -15.99 10.23
C ALA A 67 -31.36 -15.48 9.87
N CYS A 68 -30.43 -16.38 9.51
CA CYS A 68 -29.11 -16.01 9.01
C CYS A 68 -29.20 -15.17 7.73
N ARG A 69 -29.98 -15.63 6.73
CA ARG A 69 -30.21 -14.85 5.48
C ARG A 69 -30.82 -13.49 5.74
N SER A 70 -31.77 -13.40 6.67
CA SER A 70 -32.38 -12.13 7.06
C SER A 70 -31.34 -11.19 7.68
N LEU A 71 -30.50 -11.70 8.59
CA LEU A 71 -29.46 -10.91 9.24
C LEU A 71 -28.41 -10.39 8.23
N GLU A 72 -28.00 -11.24 7.29
CA GLU A 72 -27.09 -10.87 6.19
C GLU A 72 -27.69 -9.74 5.35
N SER A 73 -28.94 -9.88 4.90
CA SER A 73 -29.65 -8.86 4.11
C SER A 73 -29.81 -7.53 4.86
N THR A 74 -30.12 -7.58 6.16
CA THR A 74 -30.24 -6.37 7.00
C THR A 74 -28.87 -5.72 7.20
N THR A 75 -27.82 -6.51 7.46
CA THR A 75 -26.44 -6.01 7.62
C THR A 75 -25.94 -5.35 6.33
N GLU A 76 -26.18 -5.97 5.19
CA GLU A 76 -25.86 -5.42 3.87
C GLU A 76 -26.59 -4.09 3.63
N SER A 77 -27.88 -4.03 3.96
CA SER A 77 -28.68 -2.81 3.79
C SER A 77 -28.24 -1.69 4.75
N PHE A 78 -27.84 -2.03 5.97
CA PHE A 78 -27.24 -1.10 6.94
C PHE A 78 -25.93 -0.50 6.40
N ILE A 79 -25.03 -1.36 5.93
CA ILE A 79 -23.73 -0.93 5.39
C ILE A 79 -23.94 -0.07 4.16
N PHE A 80 -24.82 -0.49 3.23
CA PHE A 80 -25.18 0.29 2.06
C PHE A 80 -25.69 1.68 2.47
N GLY A 81 -26.67 1.77 3.37
CA GLY A 81 -27.22 3.04 3.84
C GLY A 81 -26.16 3.97 4.44
N ARG A 82 -25.21 3.42 5.20
CA ARG A 82 -24.08 4.20 5.76
C ARG A 82 -23.10 4.67 4.70
N LEU A 83 -22.80 3.84 3.69
CA LEU A 83 -21.93 4.23 2.57
C LEU A 83 -22.56 5.31 1.70
N THR A 84 -23.88 5.24 1.48
CA THR A 84 -24.62 6.18 0.64
C THR A 84 -25.12 7.43 1.37
N THR A 85 -24.81 7.59 2.67
CA THR A 85 -25.19 8.79 3.41
C THR A 85 -24.41 9.99 2.85
N ILE A 86 -25.11 10.92 2.21
CA ILE A 86 -24.51 12.13 1.64
C ILE A 86 -24.49 13.21 2.73
N ASP A 87 -23.30 13.64 3.14
CA ASP A 87 -23.16 14.82 3.99
C ASP A 87 -23.39 16.07 3.13
N ALA A 88 -24.54 16.71 3.31
CA ALA A 88 -25.00 17.84 2.48
C ALA A 88 -24.04 19.04 2.54
N ASP A 89 -23.31 19.20 3.64
CA ASP A 89 -22.41 20.34 3.88
C ASP A 89 -21.01 20.14 3.27
N LYS A 90 -20.64 18.89 2.92
CA LYS A 90 -19.30 18.53 2.39
C LYS A 90 -19.33 18.05 0.94
N ALA A 91 -20.51 17.97 0.33
CA ALA A 91 -20.65 17.61 -1.05
C ALA A 91 -20.25 18.77 -1.97
N SER A 92 -19.00 18.79 -2.44
CA SER A 92 -18.57 19.61 -3.59
C SER A 92 -19.20 19.16 -4.92
N LEU A 93 -20.17 18.24 -4.88
CA LEU A 93 -20.82 17.67 -6.05
C LEU A 93 -22.04 18.49 -6.47
N PRO A 94 -22.24 18.69 -7.77
CA PRO A 94 -23.39 19.41 -8.27
C PRO A 94 -24.64 18.53 -8.15
N ARG A 95 -25.47 18.86 -7.15
CA ARG A 95 -26.84 18.35 -6.86
C ARG A 95 -26.92 16.88 -6.42
N SER A 96 -27.47 16.67 -5.21
CA SER A 96 -27.70 15.35 -4.59
C SER A 96 -28.45 14.35 -5.48
N ARG A 97 -29.29 14.82 -6.42
CA ARG A 97 -30.09 13.97 -7.31
C ARG A 97 -29.25 13.08 -8.23
N SER A 98 -28.15 13.57 -8.79
CA SER A 98 -27.32 12.76 -9.70
C SER A 98 -26.62 11.60 -8.97
N LEU A 99 -26.21 11.82 -7.71
CA LEU A 99 -25.63 10.77 -6.88
C LEU A 99 -26.66 9.72 -6.48
N ILE A 100 -27.88 10.14 -6.15
CA ILE A 100 -28.97 9.21 -5.82
C ILE A 100 -29.20 8.25 -6.99
N SER A 101 -29.32 8.78 -8.21
CA SER A 101 -29.49 7.96 -9.41
C SER A 101 -28.31 7.01 -9.66
N LEU A 102 -27.07 7.43 -9.36
CA LEU A 102 -25.90 6.53 -9.42
C LEU A 102 -25.96 5.41 -8.38
N PHE A 103 -26.35 5.72 -7.14
CA PHE A 103 -26.52 4.70 -6.10
C PHE A 103 -27.63 3.71 -6.45
N ASP A 104 -28.75 4.18 -6.97
CA ASP A 104 -29.85 3.31 -7.38
C ASP A 104 -29.43 2.39 -8.52
N HIS A 105 -28.72 2.92 -9.52
CA HIS A 105 -28.21 2.13 -10.64
C HIS A 105 -27.18 1.08 -10.19
N PHE A 106 -26.20 1.47 -9.37
CA PHE A 106 -25.12 0.60 -8.93
C PHE A 106 -25.44 -0.23 -7.69
N LYS A 107 -26.67 -0.15 -7.17
CA LYS A 107 -27.07 -0.78 -5.90
C LYS A 107 -26.69 -2.25 -5.81
N CYS A 108 -26.97 -3.04 -6.85
CA CYS A 108 -26.64 -4.47 -6.85
C CYS A 108 -25.13 -4.71 -6.81
N HIS A 109 -24.35 -3.98 -7.64
CA HIS A 109 -22.90 -4.10 -7.67
C HIS A 109 -22.24 -3.68 -6.34
N ILE A 110 -22.72 -2.61 -5.71
CA ILE A 110 -22.24 -2.18 -4.40
C ILE A 110 -22.55 -3.25 -3.34
N LYS A 111 -23.75 -3.86 -3.40
CA LYS A 111 -24.13 -4.96 -2.51
C LYS A 111 -23.26 -6.20 -2.72
N ASP A 112 -22.89 -6.52 -3.96
CA ASP A 112 -21.96 -7.61 -4.25
C ASP A 112 -20.58 -7.33 -3.63
N ILE A 113 -20.05 -6.11 -3.80
CA ILE A 113 -18.80 -5.68 -3.16
C ILE A 113 -18.89 -5.79 -1.63
N ILE A 114 -20.02 -5.40 -1.03
CA ILE A 114 -20.24 -5.55 0.42
C ILE A 114 -20.13 -7.03 0.82
N ARG A 115 -20.80 -7.94 0.09
CA ARG A 115 -20.75 -9.38 0.39
C ARG A 115 -19.35 -9.96 0.24
N GLU A 116 -18.64 -9.59 -0.81
CA GLU A 116 -17.27 -10.06 -1.10
C GLU A 116 -16.25 -9.53 -0.07
N SER A 117 -16.47 -8.33 0.47
CA SER A 117 -15.55 -7.67 1.40
C SER A 117 -15.83 -8.01 2.87
N LEU A 118 -16.97 -8.61 3.19
CA LEU A 118 -17.29 -9.04 4.54
C LEU A 118 -16.56 -10.36 4.85
N PRO A 119 -15.83 -10.47 5.98
CA PRO A 119 -15.14 -11.69 6.32
C PRO A 119 -16.15 -12.84 6.49
N THR A 120 -15.88 -13.96 5.84
CA THR A 120 -16.72 -15.18 5.87
C THR A 120 -16.62 -15.96 7.19
N SER A 121 -15.83 -15.51 8.17
CA SER A 121 -15.53 -16.29 9.38
C SER A 121 -15.71 -15.51 10.70
N SER A 122 -16.08 -16.27 11.72
CA SER A 122 -16.54 -15.92 13.09
C SER A 122 -15.57 -15.15 13.98
N THR A 123 -14.47 -14.61 13.46
CA THR A 123 -13.65 -13.67 14.22
C THR A 123 -14.37 -12.34 14.25
N GLY A 124 -14.69 -11.84 15.46
CA GLY A 124 -15.48 -10.64 15.74
C GLY A 124 -14.89 -9.30 15.26
N THR A 125 -14.37 -9.26 14.03
CA THR A 125 -13.93 -8.08 13.32
C THR A 125 -15.12 -7.15 13.19
N ARG A 126 -15.07 -6.02 13.90
CA ARG A 126 -16.16 -5.05 13.98
C ARG A 126 -16.49 -4.57 12.56
N ILE A 127 -17.75 -4.60 12.15
CA ILE A 127 -18.24 -4.11 10.85
C ILE A 127 -17.67 -2.73 10.50
N ASN A 128 -17.50 -1.85 11.49
CA ASN A 128 -16.90 -0.51 11.34
C ASN A 128 -15.44 -0.54 10.82
N SER A 129 -14.67 -1.58 11.14
CA SER A 129 -13.29 -1.76 10.66
C SER A 129 -13.21 -2.23 9.20
N SER A 130 -14.31 -2.76 8.65
CA SER A 130 -14.40 -3.20 7.24
C SER A 130 -15.01 -2.14 6.31
N MET A 131 -15.69 -1.12 6.85
CA MET A 131 -16.40 -0.11 6.03
C MET A 131 -15.48 0.65 5.08
N TRP A 132 -14.27 1.00 5.52
CA TRP A 132 -13.32 1.70 4.66
C TRP A 132 -12.75 0.79 3.57
N LYS A 133 -12.59 -0.52 3.83
CA LYS A 133 -12.19 -1.52 2.82
C LYS A 133 -13.28 -1.69 1.75
N ILE A 134 -14.55 -1.64 2.15
CA ILE A 134 -15.68 -1.63 1.20
C ILE A 134 -15.66 -0.34 0.35
N ALA A 135 -15.45 0.82 0.98
CA ALA A 135 -15.34 2.09 0.27
C ALA A 135 -14.13 2.12 -0.68
N GLU A 136 -13.00 1.51 -0.28
CA GLU A 136 -11.81 1.31 -1.10
C GLU A 136 -12.11 0.43 -2.32
N ALA A 137 -12.79 -0.70 -2.13
CA ALA A 137 -13.22 -1.56 -3.23
C ALA A 137 -14.15 -0.82 -4.20
N CYS A 138 -15.14 -0.08 -3.69
CA CYS A 138 -16.00 0.78 -4.51
C CYS A 138 -15.21 1.86 -5.26
N TYR A 139 -14.18 2.44 -4.62
CA TYR A 139 -13.29 3.41 -5.23
C TYR A 139 -12.54 2.80 -6.42
N HIS A 140 -11.95 1.61 -6.27
CA HIS A 140 -11.27 0.92 -7.38
C HIS A 140 -12.25 0.61 -8.52
N GLU A 141 -13.42 0.05 -8.19
CA GLU A 141 -14.45 -0.29 -9.18
C GLU A 141 -15.03 0.96 -9.89
N SER A 142 -15.03 2.12 -9.24
CA SER A 142 -15.50 3.39 -9.84
C SER A 142 -14.56 3.95 -10.90
N ARG A 143 -13.27 3.58 -10.85
CA ARG A 143 -12.25 4.03 -11.79
C ARG A 143 -12.25 3.16 -13.02
N ASP A 144 -12.08 1.86 -12.85
CA ASP A 144 -11.80 0.94 -13.96
C ASP A 144 -12.79 -0.23 -14.07
N GLY A 145 -13.58 -0.44 -13.01
CA GLY A 145 -14.44 -1.61 -12.84
C GLY A 145 -15.91 -1.42 -13.26
N LYS A 146 -16.80 -2.11 -12.57
CA LYS A 146 -18.25 -2.17 -12.81
C LYS A 146 -18.99 -0.94 -12.31
N LEU A 147 -18.38 -0.13 -11.43
CA LEU A 147 -18.96 1.11 -10.92
C LEU A 147 -18.55 2.35 -11.75
N ASN A 148 -17.88 2.16 -12.89
CA ASN A 148 -17.40 3.24 -13.75
C ASN A 148 -18.57 3.95 -14.49
N PRO A 149 -18.81 5.26 -14.27
CA PRO A 149 -19.94 5.97 -14.85
C PRO A 149 -19.92 6.15 -16.37
N PRO A 150 -18.78 6.40 -17.06
CA PRO A 150 -18.75 6.39 -18.52
C PRO A 150 -19.31 5.11 -19.19
N LYS A 151 -19.23 3.95 -18.52
CA LYS A 151 -19.91 2.72 -19.00
C LYS A 151 -21.45 2.82 -18.96
N LEU A 152 -22.02 3.80 -18.24
CA LEU A 152 -23.47 4.06 -18.10
C LEU A 152 -24.11 4.72 -19.32
N LEU A 153 -23.34 5.42 -20.15
CA LEU A 153 -23.88 6.13 -21.33
C LEU A 153 -24.45 5.16 -22.37
N LEU A 154 -24.08 3.89 -22.27
CA LEU A 154 -24.61 2.80 -23.08
C LEU A 154 -25.93 2.23 -22.54
N THR A 155 -26.29 2.49 -21.27
CA THR A 155 -27.43 1.83 -20.57
C THR A 155 -28.61 2.74 -20.22
N GLY A 156 -28.63 4.00 -20.67
CA GLY A 156 -29.89 4.76 -20.81
C GLY A 156 -30.31 5.71 -19.68
N ILE A 157 -29.43 6.13 -18.77
CA ILE A 157 -29.74 7.21 -17.81
C ILE A 157 -29.46 8.58 -18.47
N ARG A 158 -30.38 9.04 -19.33
CA ARG A 158 -30.23 10.28 -20.11
C ARG A 158 -30.13 11.53 -19.23
N ASP A 159 -30.88 11.59 -18.13
CA ASP A 159 -30.95 12.78 -17.26
C ASP A 159 -29.61 13.21 -16.62
N ILE A 160 -28.71 12.26 -16.34
CA ILE A 160 -27.38 12.55 -15.78
C ILE A 160 -26.38 12.89 -16.90
N ALA A 161 -26.46 12.15 -18.01
CA ALA A 161 -25.60 12.31 -19.19
C ALA A 161 -25.74 13.71 -19.82
N ASP A 162 -26.96 14.25 -19.82
CA ASP A 162 -27.24 15.58 -20.36
C ASP A 162 -26.74 16.70 -19.43
N SER A 163 -26.44 16.39 -18.16
CA SER A 163 -26.06 17.37 -17.15
C SER A 163 -24.54 17.55 -17.00
N PHE A 164 -23.71 16.54 -17.32
CA PHE A 164 -22.26 16.60 -17.14
C PHE A 164 -21.49 15.82 -18.22
N PRO A 165 -20.30 16.30 -18.63
CA PRO A 165 -19.37 15.50 -19.41
C PRO A 165 -19.03 14.18 -18.67
N PRO A 166 -18.85 13.05 -19.39
CA PRO A 166 -18.63 11.74 -18.79
C PRO A 166 -17.43 11.67 -17.85
N GLU A 167 -16.34 12.35 -18.22
CA GLU A 167 -15.10 12.43 -17.44
C GLU A 167 -15.32 13.17 -16.11
N VAL A 168 -16.10 14.25 -16.13
CA VAL A 168 -16.45 15.03 -14.94
C VAL A 168 -17.30 14.19 -13.98
N LEU A 169 -18.25 13.42 -14.51
CA LEU A 169 -19.07 12.50 -13.72
C LEU A 169 -18.24 11.35 -13.12
N GLN A 170 -17.33 10.77 -13.89
CA GLN A 170 -16.41 9.72 -13.41
C GLN A 170 -15.54 10.23 -12.27
N GLN A 171 -14.94 11.41 -12.45
CA GLN A 171 -14.08 12.02 -11.45
C GLN A 171 -14.87 12.34 -10.17
N ALA A 172 -16.04 12.97 -10.33
CA ALA A 172 -16.99 13.25 -9.26
C ALA A 172 -17.34 12.01 -8.42
N TRP A 173 -17.65 10.90 -9.10
CA TRP A 173 -18.01 9.63 -8.48
C TRP A 173 -16.82 8.96 -7.78
N THR A 174 -15.66 8.98 -8.42
CA THR A 174 -14.40 8.50 -7.85
C THR A 174 -14.03 9.30 -6.59
N ASP A 175 -14.23 10.62 -6.62
CA ASP A 175 -13.96 11.52 -5.49
C ASP A 175 -14.97 11.39 -4.36
N PHE A 176 -16.19 10.95 -4.64
CA PHE A 176 -17.15 10.55 -3.61
C PHE A 176 -16.60 9.36 -2.80
N TRP A 177 -16.19 8.28 -3.47
CA TRP A 177 -15.70 7.09 -2.79
C TRP A 177 -14.39 7.33 -2.02
N ALA A 178 -13.48 8.12 -2.59
CA ALA A 178 -12.26 8.52 -1.89
C ALA A 178 -12.56 9.28 -0.58
N ARG A 179 -13.54 10.19 -0.59
CA ARG A 179 -13.98 10.89 0.62
C ARG A 179 -14.57 9.94 1.64
N LYS A 180 -15.48 9.06 1.21
CA LYS A 180 -16.08 8.06 2.11
C LYS A 180 -15.04 7.20 2.78
N MET A 181 -14.08 6.70 2.02
CA MET A 181 -12.95 5.94 2.55
C MET A 181 -12.18 6.75 3.62
N MET A 182 -11.91 8.04 3.38
CA MET A 182 -11.24 8.92 4.34
C MET A 182 -12.10 9.30 5.55
N GLU A 183 -13.43 9.24 5.49
CA GLU A 183 -14.31 9.56 6.62
C GLU A 183 -14.34 8.45 7.68
N PHE A 184 -14.09 7.19 7.29
CA PHE A 184 -14.18 6.06 8.22
C PHE A 184 -13.01 6.00 9.21
N PRO A 185 -13.21 5.71 10.52
CA PRO A 185 -12.18 5.79 11.58
C PRO A 185 -10.86 5.04 11.33
N SER A 186 -10.86 3.99 10.51
CA SER A 186 -9.65 3.21 10.16
C SER A 186 -9.21 3.34 8.71
N GLY A 187 -9.91 4.17 7.92
CA GLY A 187 -9.53 4.41 6.54
C GLY A 187 -8.24 5.22 6.41
N PRO A 188 -7.59 5.17 5.24
CA PRO A 188 -6.38 5.92 4.97
C PRO A 188 -6.58 7.44 5.04
N THR A 189 -5.46 8.16 5.16
CA THR A 189 -5.36 9.59 4.86
C THR A 189 -4.68 9.74 3.50
N LEU A 190 -5.40 10.28 2.52
CA LEU A 190 -4.87 10.50 1.17
C LEU A 190 -4.32 11.91 1.01
N PHE A 191 -3.33 12.09 0.13
CA PHE A 191 -2.87 13.41 -0.31
C PHE A 191 -3.86 13.97 -1.34
N ARG A 192 -4.90 14.70 -0.90
CA ARG A 192 -5.94 15.26 -1.77
C ARG A 192 -6.30 16.70 -1.35
N PRO A 193 -5.75 17.72 -2.04
CA PRO A 193 -5.99 19.12 -1.67
C PRO A 193 -7.44 19.55 -1.94
N HIS A 194 -8.13 18.87 -2.87
CA HIS A 194 -9.41 19.28 -3.44
C HIS A 194 -10.61 19.29 -2.51
N ILE A 195 -10.51 18.67 -1.35
CA ILE A 195 -11.70 18.40 -0.53
C ILE A 195 -11.89 19.48 0.55
N PHE A 196 -10.87 20.29 0.86
CA PHE A 196 -10.90 21.11 2.08
C PHE A 196 -10.47 22.59 1.98
N GLY A 197 -10.20 23.20 0.80
CA GLY A 197 -10.11 24.67 0.78
C GLY A 197 -9.61 25.41 -0.47
N PRO A 198 -9.66 26.77 -0.45
CA PRO A 198 -9.30 27.64 -1.57
C PRO A 198 -7.81 27.58 -1.97
N SER A 199 -6.91 27.29 -1.02
CA SER A 199 -5.46 27.17 -1.26
C SER A 199 -5.07 26.00 -2.18
N ALA A 200 -5.99 25.06 -2.43
CA ALA A 200 -5.81 23.90 -3.28
C ALA A 200 -5.71 24.21 -4.79
N ARG A 201 -6.26 25.36 -5.24
CA ARG A 201 -6.41 25.67 -6.67
C ARG A 201 -5.08 25.80 -7.42
N ASN A 202 -4.01 26.24 -6.74
CA ASN A 202 -2.67 26.33 -7.35
C ASN A 202 -1.94 24.97 -7.35
N MET A 203 -2.13 24.14 -6.31
CA MET A 203 -1.54 22.79 -6.24
C MET A 203 -2.19 21.79 -7.18
N THR A 204 -3.46 22.02 -7.57
CA THR A 204 -4.21 21.18 -8.52
C THR A 204 -3.49 21.04 -9.87
N ARG A 205 -2.94 22.14 -10.39
CA ARG A 205 -2.26 22.15 -11.70
C ARG A 205 -0.94 21.38 -11.70
N LEU A 206 -0.37 21.19 -10.51
CA LEU A 206 0.89 20.49 -10.31
C LEU A 206 0.69 19.06 -9.83
N PHE A 207 -0.54 18.68 -9.45
CA PHE A 207 -0.82 17.33 -8.95
C PHE A 207 -0.74 16.35 -10.11
N PRO A 208 0.24 15.45 -10.13
CA PRO A 208 0.41 14.53 -11.22
C PRO A 208 -0.60 13.41 -10.98
N VAL A 209 -1.79 13.58 -11.58
CA VAL A 209 -2.85 12.57 -11.61
C VAL A 209 -2.32 11.24 -12.19
N ASN A 210 -1.24 11.31 -12.97
CA ASN A 210 -0.46 10.19 -13.50
C ASN A 210 1.02 10.23 -13.07
N THR A 211 1.32 10.40 -11.77
CA THR A 211 2.66 9.99 -11.32
C THR A 211 2.70 8.48 -11.38
N GLU A 212 3.53 7.92 -12.26
CA GLU A 212 3.90 6.52 -12.17
C GLU A 212 4.49 6.31 -10.78
N LEU A 213 3.76 5.60 -9.92
CA LEU A 213 4.31 5.15 -8.66
C LEU A 213 5.20 3.96 -8.96
N PRO A 214 6.41 3.87 -8.38
CA PRO A 214 7.17 2.64 -8.47
C PRO A 214 6.32 1.53 -7.87
N ARG A 215 6.33 0.35 -8.51
CA ARG A 215 5.48 -0.77 -8.09
C ARG A 215 5.71 -1.17 -6.64
N TYR A 216 6.95 -1.06 -6.16
CA TYR A 216 7.31 -1.42 -4.80
C TYR A 216 7.88 -0.24 -4.03
N LEU A 217 7.43 -0.12 -2.78
CA LEU A 217 8.02 0.78 -1.79
C LEU A 217 8.46 -0.02 -0.58
N PHE A 218 9.56 0.42 0.02
CA PHE A 218 10.27 -0.27 1.09
C PHE A 218 10.42 0.63 2.31
N ARG A 219 10.43 0.02 3.50
CA ARG A 219 10.73 0.71 4.76
C ARG A 219 11.42 -0.24 5.73
N ALA A 220 12.54 0.17 6.31
CA ALA A 220 13.12 -0.53 7.46
C ALA A 220 12.56 0.02 8.77
N PHE A 221 12.38 -0.85 9.75
CA PHE A 221 11.93 -0.51 11.09
C PHE A 221 12.45 -1.53 12.13
N ASP A 222 12.43 -1.15 13.40
CA ASP A 222 12.79 -1.99 14.56
C ASP A 222 11.74 -1.77 15.68
N HIS A 223 11.96 -2.33 16.87
CA HIS A 223 11.04 -2.20 18.00
C HIS A 223 10.94 -0.76 18.55
N ASP A 224 11.99 0.05 18.38
CA ASP A 224 12.01 1.46 18.77
C ASP A 224 11.21 2.35 17.82
N ASP A 225 11.05 1.92 16.57
CA ASP A 225 10.03 2.47 15.69
C ASP A 225 8.65 2.02 16.16
N ALA A 226 8.07 2.76 17.10
CA ALA A 226 6.74 2.47 17.68
C ALA A 226 5.59 2.42 16.64
N SER A 227 5.89 2.69 15.37
CA SER A 227 5.00 2.55 14.21
C SER A 227 5.09 1.22 13.45
N GLY A 228 5.95 0.28 13.85
CA GLY A 228 6.32 -0.90 13.06
C GLY A 228 6.07 -2.25 13.73
N GLY A 229 5.06 -2.98 13.25
CA GLY A 229 5.26 -4.41 12.97
C GLY A 229 4.66 -5.46 13.90
N GLY A 230 3.59 -5.14 14.62
CA GLY A 230 2.73 -6.16 15.28
C GLY A 230 1.27 -6.17 14.82
N SER A 231 0.76 -5.11 14.20
CA SER A 231 -0.68 -4.84 14.09
C SER A 231 -1.25 -4.76 12.67
N GLY A 232 -0.54 -5.33 11.68
CA GLY A 232 -1.00 -5.34 10.28
C GLY A 232 -1.04 -3.96 9.61
N ALA A 233 -0.37 -2.95 10.18
CA ALA A 233 -0.35 -1.58 9.64
C ALA A 233 0.91 -0.80 10.03
N VAL A 234 1.19 0.26 9.28
CA VAL A 234 2.16 1.32 9.60
C VAL A 234 1.40 2.60 9.92
N VAL A 235 1.74 3.26 11.04
CA VAL A 235 1.02 4.46 11.51
C VAL A 235 1.95 5.63 11.75
N SER A 236 1.57 6.85 11.33
CA SER A 236 2.25 8.11 11.64
C SER A 236 2.40 8.31 13.15
N GLY A 237 3.43 9.08 13.57
CA GLY A 237 3.64 9.36 15.01
C GLY A 237 2.43 10.04 15.63
N ARG A 238 1.83 10.98 14.89
CA ARG A 238 0.60 11.66 15.32
C ARG A 238 -0.60 10.73 15.38
N TRP A 239 -0.78 9.84 14.40
CA TRP A 239 -1.86 8.84 14.43
C TRP A 239 -1.79 7.97 15.68
N GLN A 240 -0.59 7.52 16.05
CA GLN A 240 -0.41 6.66 17.22
C GLN A 240 -0.83 7.34 18.52
N ARG A 241 -0.65 8.66 18.64
CA ARG A 241 -0.96 9.42 19.86
C ARG A 241 -2.41 9.90 19.91
N GLU A 242 -2.91 10.41 18.78
CA GLU A 242 -4.15 11.18 18.75
C GLU A 242 -5.29 10.45 18.02
N GLY A 243 -5.00 9.34 17.33
CA GLY A 243 -5.97 8.65 16.48
C GLY A 243 -6.26 9.41 15.19
N LYS A 244 -7.31 8.99 14.46
CA LYS A 244 -7.66 9.55 13.15
C LYS A 244 -8.24 10.97 13.22
N GLU A 245 -9.00 11.26 14.27
CA GLU A 245 -9.91 12.41 14.33
C GLU A 245 -9.18 13.77 14.29
N THR A 246 -7.88 13.80 14.59
CA THR A 246 -7.06 15.01 14.58
C THR A 246 -6.18 15.16 13.33
N LEU A 247 -6.26 14.22 12.39
CA LEU A 247 -5.35 14.13 11.26
C LEU A 247 -5.97 14.76 10.01
N GLY A 248 -5.43 15.91 9.62
CA GLY A 248 -5.64 16.50 8.31
C GLY A 248 -4.61 16.01 7.30
N ASP A 249 -4.98 16.07 6.02
CA ASP A 249 -4.03 16.03 4.92
C ASP A 249 -3.09 17.26 5.00
N ILE A 250 -1.78 17.04 4.86
CA ILE A 250 -0.75 18.07 4.82
C ILE A 250 -1.08 19.16 3.79
N LEU A 251 -1.68 18.78 2.66
CA LEU A 251 -2.07 19.72 1.61
C LEU A 251 -3.31 20.56 1.96
N SER A 252 -4.04 20.17 3.01
CA SER A 252 -5.14 20.95 3.58
C SER A 252 -4.67 21.95 4.64
N LEU A 253 -3.40 21.87 5.08
CA LEU A 253 -2.82 22.84 6.00
C LEU A 253 -2.49 24.16 5.28
N LYS A 254 -2.34 25.24 6.06
CA LYS A 254 -1.75 26.49 5.54
C LYS A 254 -0.35 26.19 5.00
N SER A 255 0.04 26.81 3.88
CA SER A 255 1.29 26.48 3.19
C SER A 255 2.53 26.50 4.08
N VAL A 256 2.62 27.47 5.01
CA VAL A 256 3.71 27.56 5.99
C VAL A 256 3.71 26.38 6.97
N ASP A 257 2.55 25.95 7.45
CA ASP A 257 2.42 24.83 8.38
C ASP A 257 2.72 23.49 7.70
N GLY A 258 2.21 23.30 6.48
CA GLY A 258 2.49 22.12 5.66
C GLY A 258 3.98 22.02 5.33
N PHE A 259 4.60 23.11 4.85
CA PHE A 259 6.02 23.13 4.55
C PHE A 259 6.89 22.89 5.79
N ARG A 260 6.55 23.51 6.93
CA ARG A 260 7.26 23.29 8.20
C ARG A 260 7.16 21.83 8.65
N MET A 261 5.99 21.20 8.56
CA MET A 261 5.83 19.78 8.89
C MET A 261 6.66 18.90 7.95
N LEU A 262 6.63 19.16 6.63
CA LEU A 262 7.43 18.42 5.65
C LEU A 262 8.93 18.57 5.91
N ARG A 263 9.40 19.81 6.08
CA ARG A 263 10.79 20.12 6.39
C ARG A 263 11.25 19.41 7.64
N ASN A 264 10.49 19.54 8.73
CA ASN A 264 10.80 18.87 9.99
C ASN A 264 10.86 17.35 9.82
N HIS A 265 9.95 16.76 9.02
CA HIS A 265 9.93 15.32 8.75
C HIS A 265 11.18 14.84 8.03
N LEU A 266 11.58 15.56 6.97
CA LEU A 266 12.73 15.20 6.15
C LEU A 266 14.06 15.52 6.82
N SER A 267 14.08 16.54 7.70
CA SER A 267 15.28 16.96 8.42
C SER A 267 15.46 16.28 9.78
N LYS A 268 14.53 15.39 10.19
CA LYS A 268 14.54 14.74 11.51
C LYS A 268 15.95 14.26 11.86
N SER A 269 16.50 14.83 12.94
CA SER A 269 17.65 14.23 13.61
C SER A 269 17.26 12.80 13.99
N LEU A 270 18.06 11.83 13.55
CA LEU A 270 17.88 10.39 13.74
C LEU A 270 17.66 9.97 15.21
N PHE A 271 17.89 10.90 16.15
CA PHE A 271 17.94 10.71 17.59
C PHE A 271 16.77 11.36 18.34
N LYS A 272 15.89 12.13 17.69
CA LYS A 272 14.68 12.68 18.31
C LYS A 272 13.51 12.54 17.36
N PRO A 273 12.75 11.43 17.42
CA PRO A 273 11.51 11.34 16.66
C PRO A 273 10.58 12.48 17.12
N ASP A 274 10.34 13.44 16.23
CA ASP A 274 9.21 14.33 16.41
C ASP A 274 7.96 13.52 16.10
N TRP A 275 7.24 13.20 17.17
CA TRP A 275 6.04 12.38 17.14
C TRP A 275 4.79 13.17 16.72
N THR A 276 4.94 14.44 16.36
CA THR A 276 3.82 15.32 16.06
C THR A 276 3.44 15.38 14.58
N ASP A 277 4.24 14.78 13.68
CA ASP A 277 3.87 14.78 12.26
C ASP A 277 2.97 13.60 11.86
N ASN A 278 2.19 13.86 10.81
CA ASN A 278 1.28 12.89 10.21
C ASN A 278 1.95 12.07 9.09
N LEU A 279 3.28 12.10 8.96
CA LEU A 279 3.98 11.57 7.80
C LEU A 279 4.73 10.28 8.12
N LYS A 280 4.92 9.42 7.10
CA LYS A 280 5.82 8.27 7.15
C LYS A 280 6.58 8.12 5.85
N SER A 281 7.91 8.03 5.97
CA SER A 281 8.81 7.74 4.86
C SER A 281 8.72 6.31 4.33
N TRP A 282 8.82 6.19 3.03
CA TRP A 282 9.00 4.99 2.26
C TRP A 282 10.09 5.27 1.22
N SER A 283 10.71 4.25 0.68
CA SER A 283 11.73 4.39 -0.35
C SER A 283 11.48 3.41 -1.48
N SER A 284 11.60 3.84 -2.73
CA SER A 284 11.64 2.94 -3.89
C SER A 284 12.98 2.20 -4.01
N SER A 285 14.02 2.67 -3.34
CA SER A 285 15.36 2.09 -3.36
C SER A 285 15.54 1.04 -2.26
N LEU A 286 15.46 -0.24 -2.65
CA LEU A 286 15.78 -1.32 -1.72
C LEU A 286 17.26 -1.31 -1.28
N ILE A 287 18.19 -0.85 -2.14
CA ILE A 287 19.61 -0.65 -1.74
C ILE A 287 19.70 0.31 -0.56
N PHE A 288 18.99 1.45 -0.64
CA PHE A 288 18.96 2.43 0.43
C PHE A 288 18.39 1.86 1.72
N VAL A 289 17.27 1.12 1.63
CA VAL A 289 16.62 0.52 2.80
C VAL A 289 17.48 -0.57 3.45
N ILE A 290 18.16 -1.41 2.66
CA ILE A 290 19.09 -2.42 3.18
C ILE A 290 20.26 -1.73 3.91
N GLN A 291 20.87 -0.72 3.29
CA GLN A 291 21.98 0.01 3.93
C GLN A 291 21.54 0.74 5.19
N TYR A 292 20.34 1.33 5.20
CA TYR A 292 19.77 1.91 6.40
C TYR A 292 19.51 0.86 7.50
N ALA A 293 19.04 -0.34 7.13
CA ALA A 293 18.85 -1.45 8.05
C ALA A 293 20.18 -1.92 8.66
N ILE A 294 21.23 -2.09 7.84
CA ILE A 294 22.59 -2.42 8.30
C ILE A 294 23.12 -1.34 9.24
N TRP A 295 23.03 -0.07 8.84
CA TRP A 295 23.46 1.05 9.67
C TRP A 295 22.75 1.08 11.03
N ARG A 296 21.45 0.75 11.08
CA ARG A 296 20.73 0.62 12.36
C ARG A 296 21.32 -0.43 13.27
N THR A 297 21.68 -1.61 12.74
CA THR A 297 22.30 -2.67 13.55
C THR A 297 23.60 -2.21 14.20
N VAL A 298 24.41 -1.45 13.45
CA VAL A 298 25.70 -0.93 13.95
C VAL A 298 25.50 0.23 14.92
N ARG A 299 24.68 1.23 14.55
CA ARG A 299 24.57 2.48 15.32
C ARG A 299 23.66 2.37 16.55
N ARG A 300 22.65 1.50 16.52
CA ARG A 300 21.71 1.31 17.64
C ARG A 300 21.97 0.03 18.45
N GLY A 301 22.91 -0.82 18.02
CA GLY A 301 23.17 -2.11 18.66
C GLY A 301 22.01 -3.11 18.57
N VAL A 302 21.01 -2.85 17.71
CA VAL A 302 19.89 -3.78 17.47
C VAL A 302 20.34 -4.95 16.61
N THR A 303 19.82 -6.14 16.87
CA THR A 303 20.22 -7.33 16.10
C THR A 303 19.61 -7.32 14.70
N ALA A 304 20.25 -8.00 13.74
CA ALA A 304 19.70 -8.15 12.39
C ALA A 304 18.33 -8.85 12.34
N SER A 305 17.99 -9.64 13.37
CA SER A 305 16.67 -10.27 13.50
C SER A 305 15.58 -9.30 13.95
N GLU A 306 15.96 -8.22 14.65
CA GLU A 306 15.03 -7.20 15.16
C GLU A 306 14.77 -6.09 14.12
N VAL A 307 15.73 -5.83 13.23
CA VAL A 307 15.53 -4.90 12.11
C VAL A 307 14.75 -5.60 11.00
N LYS A 308 13.55 -5.10 10.73
CA LYS A 308 12.63 -5.62 9.72
C LYS A 308 12.56 -4.67 8.53
N ILE A 309 12.30 -5.23 7.36
CA ILE A 309 12.03 -4.52 6.12
C ILE A 309 10.60 -4.88 5.70
N CYS A 310 9.77 -3.86 5.55
CA CYS A 310 8.45 -3.97 4.94
C CYS A 310 8.55 -3.56 3.47
N VAL A 311 7.92 -4.35 2.60
CA VAL A 311 7.67 -4.02 1.20
C VAL A 311 6.17 -3.95 0.95
N VAL A 312 5.71 -2.96 0.20
CA VAL A 312 4.32 -2.84 -0.24
C VAL A 312 4.24 -2.83 -1.77
N ASP A 313 3.19 -3.45 -2.33
CA ASP A 313 2.85 -3.32 -3.76
C ASP A 313 1.90 -2.12 -3.91
N THR A 314 2.39 -1.02 -4.47
CA THR A 314 1.66 0.26 -4.58
C THR A 314 0.42 0.16 -5.44
N THR A 315 0.31 -0.85 -6.31
CA THR A 315 -0.88 -1.10 -7.14
C THR A 315 -2.09 -1.56 -6.31
N LYS A 316 -1.85 -2.05 -5.09
CA LYS A 316 -2.89 -2.51 -4.14
C LYS A 316 -3.36 -1.41 -3.18
N PHE A 317 -2.91 -0.18 -3.39
CA PHE A 317 -3.29 0.97 -2.57
C PHE A 317 -4.05 1.99 -3.42
N PRO A 318 -4.88 2.85 -2.80
CA PRO A 318 -5.50 3.94 -3.51
C PRO A 318 -4.40 4.85 -4.09
N PRO A 319 -4.60 5.40 -5.31
CA PRO A 319 -3.79 6.48 -5.82
C PRO A 319 -3.67 7.58 -4.77
N VAL A 320 -2.52 8.25 -4.75
CA VAL A 320 -2.22 9.36 -3.85
C VAL A 320 -2.22 8.99 -2.36
N GLN A 321 -2.18 7.69 -2.03
CA GLN A 321 -1.80 7.21 -0.69
C GLN A 321 -0.32 7.49 -0.39
N PHE A 322 0.51 7.37 -1.43
CA PHE A 322 1.94 7.65 -1.41
C PHE A 322 2.21 8.80 -2.37
N VAL A 323 3.02 9.76 -1.93
CA VAL A 323 3.44 10.90 -2.75
C VAL A 323 4.93 11.13 -2.58
N ARG A 324 5.60 11.45 -3.66
CA ARG A 324 7.04 11.67 -3.68
C ARG A 324 7.46 12.91 -2.90
N ASP A 325 8.52 12.82 -2.11
CA ASP A 325 9.00 13.93 -1.27
C ASP A 325 9.38 15.16 -2.11
N ARG A 326 10.11 14.97 -3.21
CA ARG A 326 10.53 16.03 -4.14
C ARG A 326 9.33 16.74 -4.78
N TRP A 327 8.23 16.02 -5.00
CA TRP A 327 7.00 16.65 -5.49
C TRP A 327 6.39 17.57 -4.42
N LEU A 328 6.29 17.09 -3.18
CA LEU A 328 5.79 17.90 -2.06
C LEU A 328 6.68 19.12 -1.80
N LEU A 329 8.00 18.95 -1.86
CA LEU A 329 8.97 20.05 -1.71
C LEU A 329 8.77 21.12 -2.79
N ARG A 330 8.63 20.72 -4.07
CA ARG A 330 8.32 21.65 -5.17
C ARG A 330 6.96 22.34 -4.99
N ALA A 331 5.96 21.63 -4.44
CA ALA A 331 4.66 22.23 -4.13
C ALA A 331 4.74 23.36 -3.07
N TYR A 332 5.80 23.36 -2.25
CA TYR A 332 6.06 24.37 -1.22
C TYR A 332 7.24 25.31 -1.53
N GLU A 333 7.83 25.24 -2.73
CA GLU A 333 9.07 25.97 -3.10
C GLU A 333 8.96 27.50 -2.91
N ASN A 334 7.76 28.06 -3.08
CA ASN A 334 7.51 29.50 -2.94
C ASN A 334 7.12 29.94 -1.53
N VAL A 335 7.22 29.08 -0.51
CA VAL A 335 6.91 29.43 0.87
C VAL A 335 8.12 30.10 1.51
N PRO A 336 8.09 31.41 1.80
CA PRO A 336 9.23 32.09 2.40
C PRO A 336 9.43 31.60 3.84
N LEU A 337 10.51 30.86 4.08
CA LEU A 337 11.03 30.63 5.43
C LEU A 337 12.29 31.46 5.60
N THR A 338 12.24 32.43 6.50
CA THR A 338 13.38 33.24 6.90
C THR A 338 13.62 33.08 8.40
N PRO A 339 14.89 32.88 8.83
CA PRO A 339 16.10 32.70 8.01
C PRO A 339 16.29 31.25 7.49
N PRO A 340 17.10 31.05 6.42
CA PRO A 340 17.52 29.72 5.99
C PRO A 340 18.32 29.01 7.10
N THR A 341 18.16 27.71 7.23
CA THR A 341 18.91 26.89 8.21
C THR A 341 19.75 25.81 7.50
N LYS A 342 20.60 25.10 8.25
CA LYS A 342 21.40 23.99 7.72
C LYS A 342 20.52 22.87 7.13
N GLU A 343 19.32 22.71 7.63
CA GLU A 343 18.31 21.77 7.15
C GLU A 343 17.84 22.12 5.72
N ASP A 344 17.87 23.39 5.33
CA ASP A 344 17.53 23.81 3.96
C ASP A 344 18.57 23.31 2.95
N LEU A 345 19.85 23.29 3.34
CA LEU A 345 20.91 22.70 2.51
C LEU A 345 20.69 21.20 2.26
N TYR A 346 20.14 20.48 3.25
CA TYR A 346 19.82 19.06 3.10
C TYR A 346 18.64 18.83 2.15
N ILE A 347 17.65 19.72 2.18
CA ILE A 347 16.54 19.74 1.22
C ILE A 347 17.07 20.02 -0.20
N ASP A 348 17.96 21.00 -0.36
CA ASP A 348 18.57 21.31 -1.66
C ASP A 348 19.40 20.15 -2.20
N LEU A 349 20.19 19.49 -1.34
CA LEU A 349 20.93 18.28 -1.72
C LEU A 349 20.00 17.19 -2.26
N ARG A 350 18.83 16.97 -1.62
CA ARG A 350 17.84 16.00 -2.10
C ARG A 350 17.17 16.42 -3.41
N LEU A 351 16.88 17.72 -3.54
CA LEU A 351 16.20 18.27 -4.72
C LEU A 351 17.08 18.34 -5.95
N TYR A 352 18.39 18.51 -5.80
CA TYR A 352 19.26 18.86 -6.93
C TYR A 352 20.44 17.90 -7.13
N ASN A 353 20.71 16.98 -6.18
CA ASN A 353 21.81 16.02 -6.32
C ASN A 353 21.29 14.59 -6.45
N GLU A 354 21.30 14.07 -7.68
CA GLU A 354 20.85 12.70 -7.99
C GLU A 354 21.60 11.61 -7.20
N ALA A 355 22.85 11.86 -6.80
CA ALA A 355 23.63 10.89 -6.03
C ALA A 355 23.03 10.62 -4.64
N TYR A 356 22.28 11.58 -4.08
CA TYR A 356 21.57 11.46 -2.81
C TYR A 356 20.08 11.16 -2.96
N ASN A 357 19.63 10.86 -4.17
CA ASN A 357 18.26 10.44 -4.42
C ASN A 357 18.03 9.07 -3.76
N ASN A 358 17.33 9.07 -2.64
CA ASN A 358 16.93 7.87 -1.92
C ASN A 358 15.57 7.32 -2.41
N GLY A 359 14.95 7.95 -3.41
CA GLY A 359 13.66 7.53 -3.93
C GLY A 359 12.55 7.63 -2.87
N GLU A 360 12.54 8.70 -2.08
CA GLU A 360 11.63 8.82 -0.93
C GLU A 360 10.19 9.18 -1.33
N PHE A 361 9.26 8.45 -0.74
CA PHE A 361 7.82 8.66 -0.81
C PHE A 361 7.27 8.81 0.60
N LEU A 362 6.23 9.62 0.75
CA LEU A 362 5.57 9.85 2.02
C LEU A 362 4.15 9.28 1.96
N SER A 363 3.73 8.64 3.05
CA SER A 363 2.33 8.33 3.33
C SER A 363 1.84 9.16 4.51
N GLN A 364 0.52 9.32 4.64
CA GLN A 364 -0.10 10.00 5.79
C GLN A 364 -0.92 9.06 6.66
N GLY A 365 -0.98 9.37 7.97
CA GLY A 365 -1.85 8.66 8.90
C GLY A 365 -1.52 7.18 9.01
N ARG A 366 -2.50 6.33 8.72
CA ARG A 366 -2.37 4.87 8.74
C ARG A 366 -2.29 4.30 7.33
N VAL A 367 -1.34 3.38 7.15
CA VAL A 367 -1.22 2.51 5.97
C VAL A 367 -1.51 1.08 6.41
N ASP A 368 -2.59 0.51 5.87
CA ASP A 368 -2.97 -0.88 6.11
C ASP A 368 -2.12 -1.84 5.27
N LEU A 369 -1.54 -2.85 5.89
CA LEU A 369 -0.58 -3.75 5.24
C LEU A 369 -1.17 -5.13 4.91
N GLU A 370 -2.31 -5.47 5.50
CA GLU A 370 -2.92 -6.79 5.36
C GLU A 370 -3.19 -7.14 3.89
N GLY A 371 -2.68 -8.30 3.45
CA GLY A 371 -2.83 -8.80 2.06
C GLY A 371 -2.06 -8.01 0.99
N ARG A 372 -1.33 -6.96 1.38
CA ARG A 372 -0.73 -5.97 0.46
C ARG A 372 0.75 -5.71 0.69
N SER A 373 1.33 -6.31 1.72
CA SER A 373 2.74 -6.19 2.06
C SER A 373 3.41 -7.54 2.31
N SER A 374 4.74 -7.53 2.35
CA SER A 374 5.53 -8.56 3.03
C SER A 374 6.47 -7.89 4.04
N VAL A 375 6.78 -8.61 5.11
CA VAL A 375 7.72 -8.18 6.15
C VAL A 375 8.69 -9.31 6.44
N PHE A 376 9.98 -9.00 6.40
CA PHE A 376 11.05 -9.93 6.71
C PHE A 376 12.17 -9.20 7.45
N SER A 377 12.91 -9.91 8.30
CA SER A 377 14.08 -9.39 9.01
C SER A 377 15.29 -9.25 8.08
N LEU A 378 16.23 -8.39 8.47
CA LEU A 378 17.53 -8.32 7.82
C LEU A 378 18.24 -9.68 7.92
N ALA A 379 18.13 -10.39 9.05
CA ALA A 379 18.67 -11.73 9.22
C ALA A 379 18.13 -12.75 8.19
N GLU A 380 16.82 -12.74 7.91
CA GLU A 380 16.21 -13.59 6.88
C GLU A 380 16.74 -13.24 5.48
N LEU A 381 16.87 -11.96 5.17
CA LEU A 381 17.41 -11.49 3.89
C LEU A 381 18.87 -11.95 3.68
N LEU A 382 19.69 -11.89 4.74
CA LEU A 382 21.06 -12.40 4.73
C LEU A 382 21.09 -13.91 4.51
N LYS A 383 20.30 -14.65 5.28
CA LYS A 383 20.20 -16.11 5.20
C LYS A 383 19.74 -16.57 3.81
N ALA A 384 18.84 -15.82 3.17
CA ALA A 384 18.32 -16.13 1.85
C ALA A 384 19.33 -15.94 0.70
N GLY A 385 20.46 -15.26 0.97
CA GLY A 385 21.60 -15.18 0.05
C GLY A 385 22.07 -13.76 -0.30
N LEU A 386 21.58 -12.71 0.37
CA LEU A 386 21.98 -11.33 0.04
C LEU A 386 23.51 -11.14 0.06
N GLY A 387 24.20 -11.66 1.07
CA GLY A 387 25.66 -11.56 1.17
C GLY A 387 26.43 -12.34 0.10
N ARG A 388 25.81 -13.36 -0.51
CA ARG A 388 26.41 -14.11 -1.63
C ARG A 388 26.19 -13.37 -2.95
N LEU A 389 25.02 -12.74 -3.11
CA LEU A 389 24.69 -11.99 -4.31
C LEU A 389 25.43 -10.64 -4.37
N TYR A 390 25.54 -9.96 -3.23
CA TYR A 390 26.12 -8.63 -3.08
C TYR A 390 26.98 -8.55 -1.81
N PRO A 391 28.17 -9.17 -1.77
CA PRO A 391 29.05 -9.13 -0.60
C PRO A 391 29.44 -7.71 -0.19
N GLN A 392 29.46 -6.78 -1.15
CA GLN A 392 29.81 -5.38 -0.91
C GLN A 392 28.84 -4.66 0.03
N PHE A 393 27.65 -5.19 0.35
CA PHE A 393 26.83 -4.57 1.40
C PHE A 393 27.54 -4.52 2.76
N PHE A 394 28.54 -5.39 3.00
CA PHE A 394 29.14 -5.67 4.31
C PHE A 394 30.59 -5.20 4.45
N ASP A 395 31.06 -4.27 3.62
CA ASP A 395 32.37 -3.66 3.81
C ASP A 395 32.32 -2.70 5.02
N ILE A 396 32.70 -3.21 6.20
CA ILE A 396 32.53 -2.57 7.52
C ILE A 396 33.29 -1.23 7.61
N ASP A 397 34.47 -1.13 6.98
CA ASP A 397 35.31 0.08 6.98
C ASP A 397 34.61 1.32 6.38
N LEU A 398 33.49 1.12 5.69
CA LEU A 398 32.71 2.15 5.02
C LEU A 398 31.35 2.40 5.68
N LEU A 399 31.13 1.93 6.91
CA LEU A 399 29.91 2.22 7.67
C LEU A 399 29.97 3.58 8.39
N ASP A 400 31.17 4.06 8.72
CA ASP A 400 31.40 5.34 9.43
C ASP A 400 31.16 6.58 8.56
N ILE A 401 31.20 6.45 7.24
CA ILE A 401 30.91 7.56 6.30
C ILE A 401 29.41 7.90 6.22
N GLY A 402 28.55 7.13 6.89
CA GLY A 402 27.10 7.27 6.88
C GLY A 402 26.42 6.54 5.72
N TRP A 403 25.25 5.96 6.00
CA TRP A 403 24.53 5.12 5.03
C TRP A 403 24.20 5.80 3.68
N PRO A 404 23.89 7.11 3.57
CA PRO A 404 23.61 7.72 2.27
C PRO A 404 24.87 7.78 1.39
N ASN A 405 26.02 8.07 1.99
CA ASN A 405 27.31 8.04 1.29
C ASN A 405 27.67 6.61 0.88
N ARG A 406 27.38 5.62 1.74
CA ARG A 406 27.58 4.21 1.38
C ARG A 406 26.74 3.80 0.18
N VAL A 407 25.46 4.19 0.13
CA VAL A 407 24.57 3.94 -1.02
C VAL A 407 25.13 4.59 -2.29
N LYS A 408 25.61 5.84 -2.20
CA LYS A 408 26.29 6.52 -3.31
C LYS A 408 27.50 5.71 -3.82
N SER A 409 28.38 5.25 -2.91
CA SER A 409 29.54 4.43 -3.29
C SER A 409 29.13 3.12 -3.95
N LEU A 410 28.10 2.44 -3.45
CA LEU A 410 27.59 1.20 -4.06
C LEU A 410 27.03 1.45 -5.46
N ARG A 411 26.26 2.52 -5.67
CA ARG A 411 25.75 2.90 -6.99
C ARG A 411 26.86 3.20 -7.98
N SER A 412 27.92 3.88 -7.54
CA SER A 412 29.12 4.10 -8.34
C SER A 412 29.88 2.79 -8.62
N LEU A 413 29.97 1.87 -7.67
CA LEU A 413 30.61 0.57 -7.90
C LEU A 413 29.81 -0.31 -8.86
N TRP A 414 28.49 -0.13 -8.89
CA TRP A 414 27.56 -0.95 -9.65
C TRP A 414 27.03 -0.24 -10.91
N CYS A 415 27.70 0.83 -11.37
CA CYS A 415 27.33 1.53 -12.59
C CYS A 415 27.88 0.84 -13.85
N ASP A 416 28.99 0.13 -13.75
CA ASP A 416 29.61 -0.54 -14.89
C ASP A 416 28.82 -1.79 -15.30
N ARG A 417 28.56 -1.90 -16.61
CA ARG A 417 27.81 -3.02 -17.17
C ARG A 417 28.59 -4.32 -17.00
N SER A 418 27.92 -5.34 -16.46
CA SER A 418 28.51 -6.66 -16.21
C SER A 418 27.59 -7.81 -16.64
N ASN A 419 28.18 -8.98 -16.88
CA ASN A 419 27.39 -10.19 -17.15
C ASN A 419 26.78 -10.74 -15.86
N SER A 420 25.60 -11.34 -15.95
CA SER A 420 25.01 -12.07 -14.82
C SER A 420 25.44 -13.52 -14.85
N SER A 421 25.86 -14.07 -13.70
CA SER A 421 26.09 -15.51 -13.59
C SER A 421 24.80 -16.28 -13.26
N GLU A 422 24.77 -17.57 -13.56
CA GLU A 422 23.66 -18.44 -13.15
C GLU A 422 23.50 -18.49 -11.62
N ALA A 423 24.61 -18.42 -10.87
CA ALA A 423 24.58 -18.38 -9.41
C ALA A 423 23.89 -17.10 -8.89
N GLU A 424 24.20 -15.93 -9.46
CA GLU A 424 23.54 -14.67 -9.10
C GLU A 424 22.03 -14.72 -9.34
N ILE A 425 21.61 -15.27 -10.49
CA ILE A 425 20.18 -15.46 -10.78
C ILE A 425 19.55 -16.41 -9.75
N GLY A 426 20.23 -17.50 -9.39
CA GLY A 426 19.80 -18.43 -8.37
C GLY A 426 19.63 -17.76 -6.99
N TYR A 427 20.57 -16.93 -6.57
CA TYR A 427 20.48 -16.20 -5.30
C TYR A 427 19.33 -15.18 -5.32
N ALA A 428 19.13 -14.44 -6.41
CA ALA A 428 18.03 -13.50 -6.52
C ALA A 428 16.66 -14.20 -6.41
N ILE A 429 16.49 -15.35 -7.05
CA ILE A 429 15.27 -16.18 -6.95
C ILE A 429 15.08 -16.71 -5.52
N SER A 430 16.15 -17.18 -4.88
CA SER A 430 16.13 -17.67 -3.49
C SER A 430 15.67 -16.58 -2.51
N ILE A 431 16.19 -15.35 -2.67
CA ILE A 431 15.77 -14.19 -1.87
C ILE A 431 14.30 -13.87 -2.12
N ALA A 432 13.88 -13.79 -3.39
CA ALA A 432 12.49 -13.52 -3.75
C ALA A 432 11.52 -14.52 -3.12
N GLN A 433 11.85 -15.81 -3.16
CA GLN A 433 11.05 -16.88 -2.58
C GLN A 433 11.00 -16.83 -1.05
N SER A 434 12.15 -16.60 -0.42
CA SER A 434 12.26 -16.72 1.04
C SER A 434 11.73 -15.51 1.80
N CYS A 435 11.81 -14.31 1.21
CA CYS A 435 11.50 -13.06 1.92
C CYS A 435 10.18 -12.41 1.51
N PHE A 436 9.75 -12.56 0.25
CA PHE A 436 8.62 -11.77 -0.27
C PHE A 436 7.28 -12.52 -0.23
N GLY A 437 7.30 -13.85 -0.04
CA GLY A 437 6.10 -14.68 0.07
C GLY A 437 5.32 -14.82 -1.25
N ASP A 438 4.16 -15.47 -1.20
CA ASP A 438 3.37 -15.80 -2.40
C ASP A 438 2.54 -14.61 -2.95
N GLY A 439 2.46 -13.50 -2.20
CA GLY A 439 1.74 -12.29 -2.61
C GLY A 439 2.45 -11.43 -3.66
N PHE A 440 3.67 -11.81 -4.06
CA PHE A 440 4.57 -11.08 -4.95
C PHE A 440 5.06 -11.96 -6.11
N ASP A 441 5.19 -11.40 -7.32
CA ASP A 441 5.77 -12.11 -8.46
C ASP A 441 7.26 -12.35 -8.22
N ARG A 442 7.62 -13.62 -8.05
CA ARG A 442 8.99 -14.04 -7.73
C ARG A 442 10.01 -13.59 -8.78
N ALA A 443 9.64 -13.64 -10.05
CA ALA A 443 10.53 -13.26 -11.13
C ALA A 443 10.74 -11.75 -11.17
N GLU A 444 9.72 -10.98 -10.79
CA GLU A 444 9.78 -9.52 -10.72
C GLU A 444 10.61 -9.03 -9.54
N ILE A 445 10.47 -9.65 -8.37
CA ILE A 445 11.34 -9.36 -7.23
C ILE A 445 12.79 -9.76 -7.52
N ALA A 446 13.01 -10.92 -8.15
CA ALA A 446 14.36 -11.31 -8.56
C ALA A 446 14.96 -10.31 -9.57
N LEU A 447 14.15 -9.80 -10.50
CA LEU A 447 14.57 -8.76 -11.45
C LEU A 447 14.94 -7.46 -10.74
N LEU A 448 14.15 -7.03 -9.74
CA LEU A 448 14.43 -5.87 -8.90
C LEU A 448 15.76 -6.01 -8.17
N LEU A 449 16.02 -7.18 -7.58
CA LEU A 449 17.29 -7.45 -6.89
C LEU A 449 18.47 -7.39 -7.86
N LEU A 450 18.34 -8.03 -9.04
CA LEU A 450 19.39 -8.02 -10.05
C LEU A 450 19.70 -6.61 -10.57
N ALA A 451 18.70 -5.71 -10.59
CA ALA A 451 18.82 -4.33 -11.08
C ALA A 451 19.73 -3.42 -10.23
N PHE A 452 20.20 -3.90 -9.07
CA PHE A 452 21.17 -3.17 -8.27
C PHE A 452 22.48 -2.91 -9.04
N LYS A 453 22.86 -3.83 -9.93
CA LYS A 453 24.00 -3.69 -10.85
C LYS A 453 23.52 -3.43 -12.27
N ASP A 454 24.29 -2.65 -13.04
CA ASP A 454 24.08 -2.62 -14.48
C ASP A 454 24.51 -3.98 -15.07
N ARG A 455 23.58 -4.62 -15.77
CA ARG A 455 23.74 -5.97 -16.28
C ARG A 455 23.46 -6.02 -17.77
N GLU A 456 24.23 -6.84 -18.47
CA GLU A 456 23.94 -7.14 -19.87
C GLU A 456 22.64 -7.96 -19.96
N VAL A 457 21.76 -7.55 -20.88
CA VAL A 457 20.47 -8.19 -21.14
C VAL A 457 20.39 -8.52 -22.62
N ALA A 458 19.70 -9.61 -22.96
CA ALA A 458 19.46 -9.98 -24.36
C ALA A 458 18.69 -8.86 -25.08
N SER A 459 19.32 -8.21 -26.06
CA SER A 459 18.77 -7.05 -26.76
C SER A 459 18.41 -7.35 -28.21
N ARG A 460 17.25 -6.87 -28.65
CA ARG A 460 16.97 -6.50 -30.06
C ARG A 460 16.32 -5.12 -30.23
N GLN A 461 16.14 -4.32 -29.17
CA GLN A 461 15.48 -3.02 -29.26
C GLN A 461 16.22 -1.94 -28.46
N GLU A 462 16.34 -0.76 -29.08
CA GLU A 462 16.88 0.44 -28.45
C GLU A 462 15.98 0.93 -27.31
N ILE A 463 16.58 1.59 -26.33
CA ILE A 463 15.92 2.09 -25.13
C ILE A 463 15.03 3.27 -25.56
N GLY A 464 13.71 3.15 -25.39
CA GLY A 464 12.82 4.32 -25.38
C GLY A 464 13.16 5.26 -24.21
N GLU A 465 12.54 6.44 -24.14
CA GLU A 465 12.77 7.39 -23.05
C GLU A 465 12.67 6.73 -21.65
N ASP A 466 13.52 7.19 -20.73
CA ASP A 466 13.53 6.71 -19.34
C ASP A 466 12.16 6.90 -18.71
N ILE A 467 11.50 5.80 -18.37
CA ILE A 467 10.09 5.79 -17.95
C ILE A 467 9.92 6.53 -16.61
N MET A 468 10.97 6.55 -15.77
CA MET A 468 10.96 7.26 -14.48
C MET A 468 12.29 8.00 -14.25
N PRO A 469 12.56 9.09 -14.97
CA PRO A 469 13.89 9.71 -15.02
C PRO A 469 14.36 10.21 -13.65
N ASP A 470 13.41 10.59 -12.80
CA ASP A 470 13.73 11.09 -11.48
C ASP A 470 14.00 10.00 -10.44
N GLU A 471 13.81 8.70 -10.70
CA GLU A 471 14.02 7.64 -9.71
C GLU A 471 15.51 7.29 -9.51
N PRO A 472 15.88 6.61 -8.40
CA PRO A 472 17.22 6.08 -8.23
C PRO A 472 17.65 5.16 -9.38
N VAL A 473 18.93 5.16 -9.72
CA VAL A 473 19.46 4.46 -10.90
C VAL A 473 19.06 2.97 -10.97
N GLU A 474 19.09 2.25 -9.84
CA GLU A 474 18.67 0.86 -9.75
C GLU A 474 17.17 0.66 -9.99
N VAL A 475 16.34 1.63 -9.60
CA VAL A 475 14.90 1.62 -9.83
C VAL A 475 14.61 1.88 -11.31
N ARG A 476 15.31 2.84 -11.93
CA ARG A 476 15.20 3.10 -13.38
C ARG A 476 15.57 1.86 -14.20
N ARG A 477 16.66 1.18 -13.85
CA ARG A 477 17.05 -0.10 -14.48
C ARG A 477 15.95 -1.13 -14.35
N TYR A 478 15.44 -1.32 -13.13
CA TYR A 478 14.34 -2.26 -12.86
C TYR A 478 13.09 -1.96 -13.71
N THR A 479 12.64 -0.71 -13.74
CA THR A 479 11.46 -0.30 -14.50
C THR A 479 11.67 -0.55 -15.99
N ASN A 480 12.82 -0.15 -16.53
CA ASN A 480 13.17 -0.37 -17.94
C ASN A 480 13.25 -1.86 -18.29
N TRP A 481 13.82 -2.70 -17.42
CA TRP A 481 13.87 -4.15 -17.64
C TRP A 481 12.49 -4.80 -17.54
N THR A 482 11.62 -4.32 -16.65
CA THR A 482 10.26 -4.85 -16.49
C THR A 482 9.43 -4.59 -17.75
N SER A 483 9.56 -3.41 -18.36
CA SER A 483 8.91 -3.10 -19.63
C SER A 483 9.39 -4.04 -20.75
N ARG A 484 10.70 -4.26 -20.89
CA ARG A 484 11.24 -5.22 -21.88
C ARG A 484 10.82 -6.66 -21.61
N ARG A 485 10.76 -7.07 -20.34
CA ARG A 485 10.40 -8.44 -19.97
C ARG A 485 8.99 -8.79 -20.44
N LYS A 486 8.03 -7.86 -20.39
CA LYS A 486 6.66 -8.10 -20.86
C LYS A 486 6.61 -8.55 -22.33
N ASP A 487 7.56 -8.11 -23.15
CA ASP A 487 7.65 -8.47 -24.57
C ASP A 487 8.33 -9.84 -24.82
N HIS A 488 9.04 -10.38 -23.82
CA HIS A 488 9.88 -11.58 -23.96
C HIS A 488 9.35 -12.84 -23.25
N MET A 489 8.27 -12.76 -22.48
CA MET A 489 7.80 -13.93 -21.71
C MET A 489 7.08 -14.95 -22.58
N VAL A 490 7.68 -16.13 -22.69
CA VAL A 490 7.02 -17.40 -23.06
C VAL A 490 6.60 -18.10 -21.76
N SER A 491 5.59 -18.98 -21.79
CA SER A 491 5.00 -19.69 -20.64
C SER A 491 5.93 -20.64 -19.83
N ARG A 492 7.25 -20.45 -19.88
CA ARG A 492 8.25 -21.25 -19.14
C ARG A 492 8.41 -20.74 -17.69
N GLY A 493 9.03 -21.53 -16.82
CA GLY A 493 9.18 -21.21 -15.40
C GLY A 493 10.06 -19.97 -15.11
N THR A 494 9.97 -19.42 -13.89
CA THR A 494 10.69 -18.19 -13.47
C THR A 494 12.19 -18.22 -13.76
N ARG A 495 12.87 -19.33 -13.45
CA ARG A 495 14.33 -19.46 -13.64
C ARG A 495 14.69 -19.37 -15.12
N ASP A 496 14.03 -20.14 -15.97
CA ASP A 496 14.29 -20.17 -17.41
C ASP A 496 14.04 -18.81 -18.04
N ASN A 497 13.01 -18.09 -17.62
CA ASN A 497 12.72 -16.75 -18.14
C ASN A 497 13.81 -15.75 -17.80
N LEU A 498 14.32 -15.75 -16.55
CA LEU A 498 15.41 -14.86 -16.14
C LEU A 498 16.75 -15.26 -16.78
N GLN A 499 17.03 -16.56 -16.90
CA GLN A 499 18.21 -17.05 -17.60
C GLN A 499 18.16 -16.65 -19.08
N ASN A 500 17.03 -16.79 -19.76
CA ASN A 500 16.91 -16.31 -21.14
C ASN A 500 17.01 -14.79 -21.25
N PHE A 501 16.56 -14.04 -20.23
CA PHE A 501 16.68 -12.59 -20.26
C PHE A 501 18.13 -12.11 -20.12
N PHE A 502 18.95 -12.77 -19.29
CA PHE A 502 20.31 -12.33 -18.97
C PHE A 502 21.44 -13.11 -19.67
N LEU A 503 21.24 -14.36 -20.07
CA LEU A 503 22.31 -15.27 -20.55
C LEU A 503 22.30 -15.52 -22.06
N THR A 504 21.18 -15.25 -22.77
CA THR A 504 21.07 -15.62 -24.20
C THR A 504 21.96 -14.79 -25.13
N SER A 505 22.56 -13.69 -24.64
CA SER A 505 23.59 -12.94 -25.38
C SER A 505 24.89 -13.74 -25.57
N GLN A 506 25.14 -14.80 -24.77
CA GLN A 506 26.41 -15.53 -24.81
C GLN A 506 26.51 -16.59 -25.91
N VAL A 507 25.41 -16.97 -26.57
CA VAL A 507 25.43 -18.03 -27.60
C VAL A 507 26.00 -17.53 -28.95
N GLY A 508 26.21 -16.21 -29.11
CA GLY A 508 26.84 -15.64 -30.31
C GLY A 508 28.36 -15.49 -30.26
N GLN A 509 29.01 -15.72 -29.10
CA GLN A 509 30.45 -15.51 -28.92
C GLN A 509 31.07 -16.64 -28.08
N MET A 510 31.14 -17.85 -28.62
CA MET A 510 32.06 -18.88 -28.12
C MET A 510 32.92 -19.43 -29.25
N GLY A 511 34.01 -18.72 -29.50
CA GLY A 511 35.23 -19.26 -30.06
C GLY A 511 36.38 -18.59 -29.33
N TYR A 512 36.75 -19.11 -28.15
CA TYR A 512 38.10 -19.19 -27.55
C TYR A 512 37.95 -19.51 -26.05
N LYS A 513 38.33 -20.73 -25.69
CA LYS A 513 38.47 -21.19 -24.30
C LYS A 513 39.78 -20.65 -23.71
N SER A 514 39.76 -20.20 -22.48
CA SER A 514 40.91 -20.26 -21.58
C SER A 514 40.46 -20.66 -20.18
N ASP A 515 41.07 -21.74 -19.69
CA ASP A 515 40.90 -22.30 -18.35
C ASP A 515 41.47 -21.35 -17.29
N MET A 516 40.70 -21.09 -16.23
CA MET A 516 41.25 -20.74 -14.91
C MET A 516 40.39 -21.34 -13.80
N THR A 517 41.04 -22.16 -12.99
CA THR A 517 40.57 -22.76 -11.75
C THR A 517 40.41 -21.69 -10.65
N PHE A 518 39.25 -21.67 -9.97
CA PHE A 518 39.04 -20.87 -8.75
C PHE A 518 39.27 -21.71 -7.49
N VAL A 519 39.96 -21.09 -6.53
CA VAL A 519 40.21 -21.59 -5.17
C VAL A 519 39.04 -21.18 -4.28
N ASP A 520 38.54 -22.13 -3.49
CA ASP A 520 37.52 -21.95 -2.46
C ASP A 520 37.99 -20.95 -1.38
N GLN A 521 37.17 -19.95 -1.05
CA GLN A 521 37.38 -19.10 0.13
C GLN A 521 36.17 -19.13 1.05
N GLU A 522 36.48 -19.42 2.32
CA GLU A 522 35.55 -19.62 3.43
C GLU A 522 34.74 -18.35 3.77
N THR A 523 33.48 -18.58 4.13
CA THR A 523 32.56 -17.63 4.77
C THR A 523 33.14 -16.97 6.03
N PRO A 524 33.05 -15.64 6.20
CA PRO A 524 33.40 -15.00 7.47
C PRO A 524 32.29 -15.23 8.51
N ARG A 525 32.68 -15.76 9.67
CA ARG A 525 31.84 -15.80 10.88
C ARG A 525 31.79 -14.40 11.50
N LEU A 526 30.59 -13.86 11.69
CA LEU A 526 30.33 -12.72 12.58
C LEU A 526 30.70 -13.12 14.02
N MET A 527 31.88 -12.71 14.50
CA MET A 527 32.26 -12.80 15.91
C MET A 527 31.83 -11.54 16.65
N GLY A 528 31.55 -11.72 17.95
CA GLY A 528 30.81 -10.83 18.82
C GLY A 528 31.41 -9.43 18.98
N LEU A 529 30.51 -8.46 18.96
CA LEU A 529 30.75 -7.06 19.29
C LEU A 529 30.84 -6.90 20.81
N TYR A 530 32.00 -6.44 21.27
CA TYR A 530 32.20 -5.84 22.58
C TYR A 530 33.08 -4.59 22.39
N ILE A 531 32.68 -3.52 23.08
CA ILE A 531 33.49 -2.38 23.58
C ILE A 531 33.40 -1.02 22.86
N ALA A 532 33.20 -0.04 23.75
CA ALA A 532 33.64 1.35 23.82
C ALA A 532 32.76 2.45 23.22
N ASP A 533 32.09 3.12 24.16
CA ASP A 533 31.84 4.55 24.18
C ASP A 533 33.02 5.36 23.61
N ASP A 534 32.73 6.30 22.70
CA ASP A 534 33.10 7.71 22.86
C ASP A 534 32.54 8.58 21.71
N ILE A 535 31.76 9.60 22.14
CA ILE A 535 31.31 10.84 21.45
C ILE A 535 30.06 10.79 20.55
#